data_AF-A0A960TC26-F1
#
_entry.id   AF-A0A960TC26-F1
#
_cell.length_a   1.000
_cell.length_b   1.000
_cell.length_c   1.000
_cell.angle_alpha   90.00
_cell.angle_beta   90.00
_cell.angle_gamma   90.00
#
_symmetry.space_group_name_H-M   'P 1'
#
loop_
_entity.id
_entity.type
_entity.pdbx_description
1 polymer ?
#
loop_
_entity_poly.entity_id
_entity_poly.type
_entity_poly.pdbx_seq_one_letter_code
_entity_poly.pdbx_strand_id
1 'polypeptide(L)'
;MIRKPLLIPVVFLLLLPFCGSEEEAPCFENNRLGSCSYLCSGGDTDACLRTEKLGIEQCLEGDDVGACDIMCGTAHLEGNFPPAEPFCEKLAELCQRPGNQKEELCGLYL
;
A
#
# COMPACT_ATOMS: atom_id res chain seq x y z
N MET A 1 47.50 -10.68 46.94
CA MET A 1 47.17 -10.19 45.58
C MET A 1 47.17 -11.37 44.63
N ILE A 2 46.00 -11.80 44.15
CA ILE A 2 45.81 -13.00 43.31
C ILE A 2 45.12 -12.57 42.02
N ARG A 3 45.66 -13.00 40.86
CA ARG A 3 45.10 -12.82 39.51
C ARG A 3 44.43 -14.12 39.03
N LYS A 4 43.29 -13.98 38.32
CA LYS A 4 42.63 -14.85 37.29
C LYS A 4 41.14 -15.14 37.61
N PRO A 5 40.29 -15.47 36.61
CA PRO A 5 40.10 -14.86 35.29
C PRO A 5 38.61 -14.53 35.02
N LEU A 6 38.34 -13.96 33.83
CA LEU A 6 37.01 -13.69 33.27
C LEU A 6 36.04 -14.89 33.41
N LEU A 7 34.78 -14.59 33.74
CA LEU A 7 33.61 -15.35 33.30
C LEU A 7 32.45 -14.35 33.16
N ILE A 8 32.30 -13.85 31.95
CA ILE A 8 31.13 -13.11 31.48
C ILE A 8 29.97 -14.13 31.50
N PRO A 9 28.89 -13.92 32.28
CA PRO A 9 27.68 -14.67 32.03
C PRO A 9 27.02 -14.04 30.80
N VAL A 10 27.42 -14.57 29.64
CA VAL A 10 26.65 -14.51 28.40
C VAL A 10 25.39 -15.33 28.64
N VAL A 11 24.39 -14.69 29.25
CA VAL A 11 22.99 -15.13 29.19
C VAL A 11 22.38 -14.26 28.09
N PHE A 12 22.65 -14.57 26.82
CA PHE A 12 21.79 -15.42 25.99
C PHE A 12 20.31 -15.09 26.26
N LEU A 13 19.81 -14.07 25.56
CA LEU A 13 18.89 -14.27 24.43
C LEU A 13 17.61 -14.95 24.89
N LEU A 14 16.50 -14.17 24.85
CA LEU A 14 15.10 -14.56 24.66
C LEU A 14 14.15 -13.73 25.53
N LEU A 15 14.26 -12.40 25.41
CA LEU A 15 13.11 -11.52 25.52
C LEU A 15 13.08 -10.67 24.25
N LEU A 16 13.07 -11.36 23.10
CA LEU A 16 12.49 -10.75 21.91
C LEU A 16 11.04 -10.48 22.30
N PRO A 17 10.56 -9.22 22.26
CA PRO A 17 9.13 -9.00 22.34
C PRO A 17 8.54 -9.87 21.24
N PHE A 18 7.43 -10.54 21.56
CA PHE A 18 6.59 -11.14 20.55
C PHE A 18 6.43 -10.10 19.44
N CYS A 19 7.10 -10.31 18.30
CA CYS A 19 6.77 -9.69 17.03
C CYS A 19 5.45 -10.32 16.60
N GLY A 20 4.40 -10.11 17.41
CA GLY A 20 3.04 -10.33 17.00
C GLY A 20 2.81 -9.29 15.93
N SER A 21 2.82 -9.74 14.67
CA SER A 21 1.76 -9.56 13.68
C SER A 21 0.63 -8.56 14.03
N GLU A 22 0.96 -7.36 14.50
CA GLU A 22 0.02 -6.27 14.78
C GLU A 22 -0.16 -5.35 13.56
N GLU A 23 0.42 -5.67 12.40
CA GLU A 23 0.37 -4.80 11.20
C GLU A 23 -0.56 -5.28 10.07
N GLU A 24 -1.24 -6.43 10.21
CA GLU A 24 -2.15 -6.90 9.14
C GLU A 24 -3.60 -6.37 9.29
N ALA A 25 -4.02 -6.00 10.51
CA ALA A 25 -5.42 -5.65 10.79
C ALA A 25 -5.87 -4.21 10.40
N PRO A 26 -5.07 -3.14 10.54
CA PRO A 26 -5.60 -1.77 10.36
C PRO A 26 -5.57 -1.24 8.93
N CYS A 27 -4.95 -1.94 7.97
CA CYS A 27 -4.62 -1.33 6.69
C CYS A 27 -5.88 -0.93 5.86
N PHE A 28 -6.95 -1.72 5.91
CA PHE A 28 -8.21 -1.42 5.22
C PHE A 28 -9.30 -0.80 6.12
N GLU A 29 -9.05 -0.60 7.43
CA GLU A 29 -10.09 -0.17 8.39
C GLU A 29 -10.66 1.23 8.09
N ASN A 30 -10.00 2.02 7.25
CA ASN A 30 -10.44 3.36 6.87
C ASN A 30 -10.83 3.49 5.39
N ASN A 31 -11.04 2.39 4.66
CA ASN A 31 -11.29 2.39 3.21
C ASN A 31 -10.25 3.18 2.39
N ARG A 32 -9.01 3.27 2.90
CA ARG A 32 -7.93 4.00 2.24
C ARG A 32 -7.13 3.03 1.36
N LEU A 33 -7.24 3.21 0.05
CA LEU A 33 -6.53 2.41 -0.96
C LEU A 33 -5.00 2.36 -0.76
N GLY A 34 -4.39 3.46 -0.31
CA GLY A 34 -2.94 3.60 -0.26
C GLY A 34 -2.22 2.80 0.83
N SER A 35 -2.92 2.26 1.82
CA SER A 35 -2.28 1.75 3.05
C SER A 35 -1.81 0.29 2.97
N CYS A 36 -2.22 -0.49 1.95
CA CYS A 36 -2.09 -1.96 1.95
C CYS A 36 -1.37 -2.54 0.72
N SER A 37 -0.89 -1.70 -0.20
CA SER A 37 -0.27 -2.16 -1.45
C SER A 37 0.90 -3.11 -1.19
N TYR A 38 1.67 -2.88 -0.13
CA TYR A 38 2.79 -3.75 0.27
C TYR A 38 2.40 -5.20 0.58
N LEU A 39 1.17 -5.46 1.08
CA LEU A 39 0.68 -6.82 1.36
C LEU A 39 0.47 -7.58 0.04
N CYS A 40 -0.07 -6.91 -0.96
CA CYS A 40 -0.23 -7.49 -2.30
C CYS A 40 1.13 -7.79 -2.96
N SER A 41 2.13 -6.93 -2.75
CA SER A 41 3.54 -7.24 -3.11
C SER A 41 4.08 -8.47 -2.39
N GLY A 42 3.69 -8.67 -1.12
CA GLY A 42 4.04 -9.85 -0.33
C GLY A 42 3.34 -11.15 -0.76
N GLY A 43 2.43 -11.10 -1.73
CA GLY A 43 1.67 -12.25 -2.24
C GLY A 43 0.34 -12.50 -1.52
N ASP A 44 -0.11 -11.59 -0.65
CA ASP A 44 -1.42 -11.67 -0.01
C ASP A 44 -2.52 -11.39 -1.04
N THR A 45 -3.20 -12.46 -1.47
CA THR A 45 -4.25 -12.40 -2.49
C THR A 45 -5.51 -11.69 -1.98
N ASP A 46 -5.85 -11.82 -0.70
CA ASP A 46 -7.03 -11.17 -0.13
C ASP A 46 -6.82 -9.65 -0.05
N ALA A 47 -5.59 -9.21 0.25
CA ALA A 47 -5.22 -7.80 0.18
C ALA A 47 -5.32 -7.25 -1.25
N CYS A 48 -4.81 -7.98 -2.26
CA CYS A 48 -4.95 -7.58 -3.66
C CYS A 48 -6.43 -7.42 -4.08
N LEU A 49 -7.29 -8.38 -3.72
CA LEU A 49 -8.72 -8.35 -4.03
C LEU A 49 -9.46 -7.19 -3.34
N ARG A 50 -9.13 -6.88 -2.08
CA ARG A 50 -9.71 -5.74 -1.37
C ARG A 50 -9.29 -4.41 -1.98
N THR A 51 -8.01 -4.28 -2.35
CA THR A 51 -7.50 -3.12 -3.08
C THR A 51 -8.21 -2.94 -4.41
N GLU A 52 -8.38 -4.02 -5.19
CA GLU A 52 -9.15 -3.97 -6.45
C GLU A 52 -10.58 -3.47 -6.22
N LYS A 53 -11.29 -4.06 -5.24
CA LYS A 53 -12.68 -3.71 -4.96
C LYS A 53 -12.83 -2.23 -4.58
N LEU A 54 -11.97 -1.72 -3.69
CA LEU A 54 -11.99 -0.31 -3.31
C LEU A 54 -11.63 0.59 -4.50
N GLY A 55 -10.71 0.14 -5.36
CA GLY A 55 -10.33 0.86 -6.58
C GLY A 55 -11.53 1.00 -7.50
N ILE A 56 -12.28 -0.09 -7.74
CA ILE A 56 -13.48 -0.06 -8.57
C ILE A 56 -14.51 0.91 -7.98
N GLU A 57 -14.81 0.79 -6.69
CA GLU A 57 -15.82 1.61 -6.01
C GLU A 57 -15.44 3.11 -6.01
N GLN A 58 -14.20 3.45 -5.70
CA GLN A 58 -13.78 4.86 -5.54
C GLN A 58 -13.37 5.50 -6.87
N CYS A 59 -12.55 4.82 -7.68
CA CYS A 59 -12.08 5.38 -8.95
C CYS A 59 -13.08 5.22 -10.08
N LEU A 60 -13.45 3.96 -10.41
CA LEU A 60 -14.22 3.70 -11.63
C LEU A 60 -15.68 4.14 -11.50
N GLU A 61 -16.28 3.88 -10.34
CA GLU A 61 -17.67 4.23 -10.02
C GLU A 61 -17.80 5.61 -9.35
N GLY A 62 -16.88 5.93 -8.44
CA GLY A 62 -16.92 7.15 -7.62
C GLY A 62 -16.28 8.40 -8.26
N ASP A 63 -15.60 8.26 -9.40
CA ASP A 63 -14.86 9.34 -10.07
C ASP A 63 -13.81 10.04 -9.17
N ASP A 64 -13.28 9.34 -8.15
CA ASP A 64 -12.24 9.87 -7.25
C ASP A 64 -10.85 9.81 -7.93
N VAL A 65 -10.31 10.99 -8.24
CA VAL A 65 -9.02 11.17 -8.92
C VAL A 65 -7.87 10.55 -8.12
N GLY A 66 -7.86 10.70 -6.79
CA GLY A 66 -6.81 10.17 -5.92
C GLY A 66 -6.82 8.66 -5.84
N ALA A 67 -8.01 8.05 -5.80
CA ALA A 67 -8.17 6.60 -5.89
C ALA A 67 -7.66 6.06 -7.24
N CYS A 68 -7.96 6.77 -8.34
CA CYS A 68 -7.48 6.39 -9.67
C CYS A 68 -5.95 6.49 -9.78
N ASP A 69 -5.34 7.54 -9.21
CA ASP A 69 -3.89 7.72 -9.17
C ASP A 69 -3.19 6.58 -8.40
N ILE A 70 -3.68 6.25 -7.20
CA ILE A 70 -3.12 5.15 -6.40
C ILE A 70 -3.18 3.83 -7.17
N MET A 71 -4.32 3.52 -7.79
CA MET A 71 -4.49 2.27 -8.54
C MET A 71 -3.66 2.25 -9.83
N CYS A 72 -3.61 3.36 -10.55
CA CYS A 72 -2.78 3.51 -11.74
C CYS A 72 -1.28 3.34 -11.42
N GLY A 73 -0.84 3.86 -10.27
CA GLY A 73 0.53 3.76 -9.78
C GLY A 73 1.00 2.33 -9.46
N THR A 74 0.09 1.35 -9.43
CA THR A 74 0.46 -0.05 -9.14
C THR A 74 1.13 -0.77 -10.31
N ALA A 75 1.10 -0.20 -11.53
CA ALA A 75 1.66 -0.82 -12.74
C ALA A 75 3.15 -1.19 -12.65
N HIS A 76 3.91 -0.51 -11.79
CA HIS A 76 5.35 -0.72 -11.60
C HIS A 76 5.69 -1.56 -10.37
N LEU A 77 4.71 -1.96 -9.59
CA LEU A 77 4.93 -2.68 -8.34
C LEU A 77 5.05 -4.18 -8.60
N GLU A 78 6.00 -4.83 -7.92
CA GLU A 78 6.13 -6.28 -7.93
C GLU A 78 5.04 -6.92 -7.08
N GLY A 79 4.28 -7.88 -7.62
CA GLY A 79 3.20 -8.56 -6.91
C GLY A 79 2.04 -8.94 -7.82
N ASN A 80 1.00 -9.53 -7.24
CA ASN A 80 -0.24 -9.87 -7.95
C ASN A 80 -1.24 -8.70 -7.88
N PHE A 81 -0.77 -7.49 -8.18
CA PHE A 81 -1.61 -6.31 -8.15
C PHE A 81 -2.77 -6.41 -9.16
N PRO A 82 -3.90 -5.76 -8.87
CA PRO A 82 -4.96 -5.58 -9.85
C PRO A 82 -4.43 -4.88 -11.11
N PRO A 83 -5.03 -5.12 -12.28
CA PRO A 83 -4.60 -4.47 -13.52
C PRO A 83 -4.76 -2.96 -13.41
N ALA A 84 -3.67 -2.21 -13.59
CA ALA A 84 -3.64 -0.75 -13.46
C ALA A 84 -4.32 -0.01 -14.62
N GLU A 85 -4.30 -0.58 -15.82
CA GLU A 85 -4.78 0.03 -17.08
C GLU A 85 -6.17 0.69 -17.00
N PRO A 86 -7.25 0.01 -16.52
CA PRO A 86 -8.57 0.62 -16.45
C PRO A 86 -8.61 1.85 -15.52
N PHE A 87 -7.80 1.87 -14.47
CA PHE A 87 -7.71 3.00 -13.55
C PHE A 87 -6.91 4.17 -14.14
N CYS A 88 -5.85 3.87 -14.89
CA CYS A 88 -5.08 4.87 -15.61
C CYS A 88 -5.90 5.56 -16.72
N GLU A 89 -6.69 4.80 -17.49
CA GLU A 89 -7.59 5.35 -18.50
C GLU A 89 -8.64 6.26 -17.86
N LYS A 90 -9.24 5.82 -16.75
CA LYS A 90 -10.20 6.60 -15.99
C LYS A 90 -9.57 7.88 -15.43
N LEU A 91 -8.36 7.80 -14.88
CA LEU A 91 -7.63 8.98 -14.39
C LEU A 91 -7.43 10.02 -15.49
N ALA A 92 -6.97 9.58 -16.68
CA ALA A 92 -6.79 10.46 -17.83
C ALA A 92 -8.10 11.13 -18.25
N GLU A 93 -9.22 10.37 -18.28
CA GLU A 93 -10.54 10.92 -18.55
C GLU A 93 -10.94 11.98 -17.51
N LEU A 94 -10.81 11.65 -16.22
CA LEU A 94 -11.16 12.55 -15.12
C LEU A 94 -10.35 13.84 -15.14
N CYS A 95 -9.05 13.76 -15.43
CA CYS A 95 -8.16 14.91 -15.49
C CYS A 95 -8.48 15.88 -16.65
N GLN A 96 -9.14 15.41 -17.71
CA GLN A 96 -9.61 16.28 -18.79
C GLN A 96 -10.91 17.03 -18.42
N ARG A 97 -11.64 16.59 -17.40
CA ARG A 97 -12.93 17.20 -17.02
C ARG A 97 -12.73 18.62 -16.43
N PRO A 98 -13.60 19.59 -16.77
CA PRO A 98 -13.55 20.92 -16.19
C PRO A 98 -13.75 20.86 -14.67
N GLY A 99 -12.73 21.29 -13.91
CA GLY A 99 -12.72 21.24 -12.45
C GLY A 99 -11.53 20.47 -11.89
N ASN A 100 -11.22 19.32 -12.49
CA ASN A 100 -10.17 18.41 -12.00
C ASN A 100 -8.79 18.76 -12.58
N GLN A 101 -8.73 19.55 -13.67
CA GLN A 101 -7.49 20.05 -14.28
C GLN A 101 -6.60 20.86 -13.32
N LYS A 102 -7.13 21.31 -12.18
CA LYS A 102 -6.37 22.06 -11.16
C LYS A 102 -5.79 21.15 -10.08
N GLU A 103 -6.18 19.89 -10.04
CA GLU A 103 -5.58 18.92 -9.12
C GLU A 103 -4.12 18.70 -9.51
N GLU A 104 -3.24 18.72 -8.51
CA GLU A 104 -1.80 18.58 -8.71
C GLU A 104 -1.45 17.28 -9.45
N LEU A 105 -2.21 16.22 -9.18
CA LEU A 105 -2.09 14.89 -9.79
C LEU A 105 -2.40 14.90 -11.30
N CYS A 106 -3.22 15.84 -11.77
CA CYS A 106 -3.59 15.94 -13.18
C CYS A 106 -2.57 16.69 -14.04
N GLY A 107 -1.50 17.25 -13.46
CA GLY A 107 -0.49 18.02 -14.20
C GLY A 107 0.25 17.25 -15.30
N LEU A 108 0.25 15.91 -15.24
CA LEU A 108 0.84 15.04 -16.27
C LEU A 108 -0.12 14.72 -17.43
N TYR A 109 -1.40 15.08 -17.31
CA TYR A 109 -2.48 14.73 -18.24
C TYR A 109 -3.07 15.95 -18.99
N LEU A 110 -2.42 17.12 -18.85
CA LEU A 110 -2.76 18.39 -19.52
C LEU A 110 -1.79 18.69 -20.67
#